data_AF-A0A2E7UPS9-F1
#
_entry.id   AF-A0A2E7UPS9-F1
#
_cell.length_a   1.000
_cell.length_b   1.000
_cell.length_c   1.000
_cell.angle_alpha   90.00
_cell.angle_beta   90.00
_cell.angle_gamma   90.00
#
_symmetry.space_group_name_H-M   'P 1'
#
loop_
_entity.id
_entity.type
_entity.pdbx_description
1 polymer ?
#
loop_
_entity_poly.entity_id
_entity_poly.type
_entity_poly.pdbx_seq_one_letter_code
_entity_poly.pdbx_strand_id
1 'polypeptide(L)'
;MDWPRHAGRTMLGLLVLAAMQLGGPLQIFVHLPSAIVLGFGTLAAWGLLSGRALPSLRRTLAAPRPSPTELATARVTARAGRRALWSVTSAAAAVHLIQLMMYINDLSAIGPLIAALFLGPLYALLLDCTVLSSVEQAVVQKAASLGVADTVIDTAERSARPRSSRTQAQH
;
A
#
# COMPACT_ATOMS: atom_id res chain seq x y z
N MET A 1 1.49 -4.40 24.44
CA MET A 1 1.63 -4.12 23.00
C MET A 1 1.05 -5.33 22.29
N ASP A 2 -0.20 -5.25 21.84
CA ASP A 2 -1.00 -6.41 21.40
C ASP A 2 -0.66 -6.82 19.96
N TRP A 3 0.63 -7.04 19.70
CA TRP A 3 1.17 -7.59 18.46
C TRP A 3 0.39 -8.81 17.92
N PRO A 4 -0.07 -9.77 18.76
CA PRO A 4 -0.84 -10.91 18.25
C PRO A 4 -2.20 -10.54 17.64
N ARG A 5 -2.81 -9.40 18.00
CA ARG A 5 -4.11 -8.97 17.43
C ARG A 5 -3.94 -8.38 16.04
N HIS A 6 -2.86 -7.63 15.80
CA HIS A 6 -2.55 -7.07 14.48
C HIS A 6 -2.02 -8.13 13.54
N ALA A 7 -1.11 -9.01 14.01
CA ALA A 7 -0.67 -10.18 13.28
C ALA A 7 -1.84 -11.13 12.96
N GLY A 8 -2.77 -11.31 13.90
CA GLY A 8 -3.97 -12.12 13.70
C GLY A 8 -4.89 -11.56 12.60
N ARG A 9 -5.00 -10.24 12.46
CA ARG A 9 -5.81 -9.61 11.40
C ARG A 9 -5.16 -9.68 10.02
N THR A 10 -3.85 -9.47 9.91
CA THR A 10 -3.12 -9.64 8.64
C THR A 10 -3.04 -11.10 8.25
N MET A 11 -2.81 -12.00 9.22
CA MET A 11 -2.84 -13.44 8.98
C MET A 11 -4.24 -13.91 8.62
N LEU A 12 -5.31 -13.41 9.25
CA LEU A 12 -6.70 -13.70 8.85
C LEU A 12 -7.01 -13.16 7.44
N GLY A 13 -6.55 -11.96 7.09
CA GLY A 13 -6.71 -11.40 5.74
C GLY A 13 -5.99 -12.26 4.69
N LEU A 14 -4.74 -12.64 4.94
CA LEU A 14 -3.96 -13.54 4.09
C LEU A 14 -4.55 -14.95 4.06
N LEU A 15 -5.10 -15.45 5.17
CA LEU A 15 -5.73 -16.75 5.27
C LEU A 15 -7.08 -16.76 4.57
N VAL A 16 -7.85 -15.66 4.58
CA VAL A 16 -9.08 -15.50 3.79
C VAL A 16 -8.75 -15.45 2.30
N LEU A 17 -7.70 -14.72 1.91
CA LEU A 17 -7.16 -14.70 0.54
C LEU A 17 -6.67 -16.09 0.10
N ALA A 18 -5.98 -16.83 0.98
CA ALA A 18 -5.50 -18.18 0.72
C ALA A 18 -6.62 -19.23 0.72
N ALA A 19 -7.60 -19.11 1.62
CA ALA A 19 -8.78 -19.97 1.70
C ALA A 19 -9.70 -19.78 0.49
N MET A 20 -9.81 -18.54 -0.03
CA MET A 20 -10.45 -18.28 -1.31
C MET A 20 -9.71 -18.94 -2.49
N GLN A 21 -8.40 -19.20 -2.37
CA GLN A 21 -7.59 -19.87 -3.40
C GLN A 21 -7.53 -21.40 -3.28
N LEU A 22 -7.79 -22.02 -2.12
CA LEU A 22 -7.44 -23.43 -1.86
C LEU A 22 -8.57 -24.46 -2.07
N GLY A 23 -9.77 -24.09 -2.53
CA GLY A 23 -10.75 -25.11 -2.93
C GLY A 23 -12.22 -24.72 -3.01
N GLY A 24 -12.56 -23.44 -2.96
CA GLY A 24 -13.96 -23.01 -3.10
C GLY A 24 -14.36 -22.79 -4.56
N PRO A 25 -15.67 -22.83 -4.90
CA PRO A 25 -16.20 -22.39 -6.20
C PRO A 25 -15.87 -20.91 -6.53
N LEU A 26 -15.27 -20.19 -5.58
CA LEU A 26 -14.75 -18.84 -5.72
C LEU A 26 -13.37 -18.77 -6.43
N GLN A 27 -12.66 -19.89 -6.63
CA GLN A 27 -11.40 -19.90 -7.40
C GLN A 27 -11.56 -19.32 -8.81
N ILE A 28 -12.74 -19.51 -9.42
CA ILE A 28 -13.10 -18.95 -10.74
C ILE A 28 -13.09 -17.41 -10.71
N PHE A 29 -13.34 -16.82 -9.53
CA PHE A 29 -13.37 -15.38 -9.30
C PHE A 29 -12.06 -14.84 -8.70
N VAL A 30 -11.12 -15.69 -8.31
CA VAL A 30 -9.80 -15.23 -7.84
C VAL A 30 -8.83 -15.18 -9.03
N HIS A 31 -8.74 -14.02 -9.66
CA HIS A 31 -7.81 -13.79 -10.75
C HIS A 31 -6.35 -13.69 -10.24
N LEU A 32 -5.71 -14.84 -10.08
CA LEU A 32 -4.34 -14.98 -9.56
C LEU A 32 -3.32 -14.06 -10.27
N PRO A 33 -3.34 -13.91 -11.62
CA PRO A 33 -2.45 -12.97 -12.28
C PRO A 33 -2.62 -11.53 -11.79
N SER A 34 -3.85 -11.07 -11.56
CA SER A 34 -4.12 -9.71 -11.06
C SER A 34 -3.61 -9.53 -9.63
N ALA A 35 -3.77 -10.54 -8.77
CA ALA A 35 -3.26 -10.50 -7.41
C ALA A 35 -1.72 -10.44 -7.38
N ILE A 36 -1.04 -11.20 -8.25
CA ILE A 36 0.42 -11.19 -8.39
C ILE A 36 0.90 -9.82 -8.89
N VAL A 37 0.32 -9.32 -9.99
CA VAL A 37 0.67 -8.00 -10.55
C VAL A 37 0.45 -6.90 -9.53
N LEU A 38 -0.66 -6.93 -8.79
CA LEU A 38 -0.94 -5.95 -7.75
C LEU A 38 0.08 -6.04 -6.61
N GLY A 39 0.36 -7.24 -6.10
CA GLY A 39 1.31 -7.44 -4.99
C GLY A 39 2.74 -7.03 -5.35
N PHE A 40 3.30 -7.63 -6.40
CA PHE A 40 4.67 -7.33 -6.83
C PHE A 40 4.80 -5.92 -7.42
N GLY A 41 3.82 -5.48 -8.20
CA GLY A 41 3.79 -4.12 -8.75
C GLY A 41 3.75 -3.06 -7.66
N THR A 42 2.94 -3.27 -6.61
CA THR A 42 2.89 -2.37 -5.45
C THR A 42 4.21 -2.36 -4.71
N LEU A 43 4.83 -3.52 -4.45
CA LEU A 43 6.13 -3.59 -3.79
C LEU A 43 7.23 -2.89 -4.62
N ALA A 44 7.25 -3.08 -5.93
CA ALA A 44 8.18 -2.43 -6.82
C ALA A 44 7.98 -0.90 -6.84
N ALA A 45 6.73 -0.44 -7.03
CA ALA A 45 6.40 0.98 -7.02
C ALA A 45 6.70 1.62 -5.65
N TRP A 46 6.46 0.92 -4.56
CA TRP A 46 6.77 1.39 -3.21
C TRP A 46 8.29 1.50 -3.00
N GLY A 47 9.04 0.50 -3.49
CA GLY A 47 10.50 0.53 -3.53
C GLY A 47 11.05 1.69 -4.35
N LEU A 48 10.46 2.00 -5.51
CA LEU A 48 10.84 3.14 -6.34
C LEU A 48 10.54 4.49 -5.65
N LEU A 49 9.36 4.62 -5.04
CA LEU A 49 8.93 5.86 -4.38
C LEU A 49 9.67 6.12 -3.06
N SER A 50 10.05 5.08 -2.34
CA SER A 50 10.66 5.20 -1.01
C SER A 50 12.17 4.94 -1.00
N GLY A 51 12.70 4.31 -2.05
CA GLY A 51 14.12 3.97 -2.17
C GLY A 51 14.69 3.30 -0.93
N ARG A 52 15.76 3.89 -0.38
CA ARG A 52 16.47 3.41 0.81
C ARG A 52 15.68 3.58 2.13
N ALA A 53 14.51 4.21 2.11
CA ALA A 53 13.69 4.40 3.31
C ALA A 53 12.78 3.19 3.65
N LEU A 54 12.61 2.22 2.73
CA LEU A 54 11.82 1.02 3.01
C LEU A 54 12.42 0.17 4.15
N PRO A 55 13.73 -0.13 4.15
CA PRO A 55 14.38 -0.84 5.25
C PRO A 55 14.38 -0.03 6.55
N SER A 56 14.43 1.31 6.46
CA SER A 56 14.41 2.16 7.65
C SER A 56 13.05 2.12 8.34
N LEU A 57 11.94 2.02 7.60
CA LEU A 57 10.60 1.82 8.19
C LEU A 57 10.56 0.59 9.12
N ARG A 58 11.07 -0.57 8.66
CA ARG A 58 11.13 -1.79 9.48
C ARG A 58 12.03 -1.59 10.70
N ARG A 59 13.18 -0.92 10.53
CA ARG A 59 14.11 -0.63 11.64
C ARG A 59 13.48 0.31 12.68
N THR A 60 12.82 1.39 12.25
CA THR A 60 12.11 2.34 13.13
C THR A 60 11.00 1.66 13.92
N LEU A 61 10.21 0.79 13.27
CA LEU A 61 9.16 0.03 13.93
C LEU A 61 9.70 -1.00 14.92
N ALA A 62 10.89 -1.57 14.68
CA ALA A 62 11.55 -2.48 15.61
C ALA A 62 12.33 -1.77 16.73
N ALA A 63 12.79 -0.55 16.51
CA ALA A 63 13.64 0.19 17.45
C ALA A 63 12.91 0.47 18.79
N PRO A 64 13.53 0.29 19.97
CA PRO A 64 12.87 0.54 21.24
C PRO A 64 12.49 2.02 21.46
N ARG A 65 13.35 2.94 21.01
CA ARG A 65 13.18 4.40 21.14
C ARG A 65 13.63 5.10 19.84
N PRO A 66 12.83 5.03 18.77
CA PRO A 66 13.11 5.78 17.55
C PRO A 66 13.07 7.29 17.81
N SER A 67 13.94 8.02 17.13
CA SER A 67 13.94 9.48 17.14
C SER A 67 12.71 10.05 16.41
N PRO A 68 12.32 11.31 16.70
CA PRO A 68 11.19 11.96 16.00
C PRO A 68 11.37 12.03 14.47
N THR A 69 12.60 12.17 13.99
CA THR A 69 12.93 12.21 12.56
C THR A 69 12.78 10.84 11.88
N GLU A 70 13.15 9.76 12.57
CA GLU A 70 12.93 8.39 12.10
C GLU A 70 11.43 8.04 12.04
N LEU A 71 10.64 8.50 13.02
CA LEU A 71 9.18 8.35 13.02
C LEU A 71 8.53 9.13 11.87
N ALA A 72 8.98 10.37 11.62
CA ALA A 72 8.51 11.17 10.49
C ALA A 72 8.83 10.49 9.15
N THR A 73 10.04 9.98 8.99
CA THR A 73 10.44 9.24 7.78
C THR A 73 9.59 7.97 7.62
N ALA A 74 9.38 7.21 8.69
CA ALA A 74 8.52 6.03 8.69
C ALA A 74 7.09 6.34 8.25
N ARG A 75 6.49 7.45 8.75
CA ARG A 75 5.14 7.89 8.36
C ARG A 75 5.08 8.26 6.88
N VAL A 76 6.08 8.99 6.37
CA VAL A 76 6.17 9.35 4.95
C VAL A 76 6.33 8.09 4.08
N THR A 77 7.17 7.15 4.48
CA THR A 77 7.36 5.88 3.77
C THR A 77 6.08 5.04 3.74
N ALA A 78 5.33 4.97 4.85
CA ALA A 78 4.03 4.28 4.88
C ALA A 78 3.03 4.92 3.92
N ARG A 79 2.92 6.26 3.93
CA ARG A 79 2.07 7.01 2.98
C ARG A 79 2.51 6.82 1.53
N ALA A 80 3.81 6.73 1.26
CA ALA A 80 4.34 6.44 -0.06
C ALA A 80 3.91 5.04 -0.55
N GLY A 81 3.85 4.05 0.36
CA GLY A 81 3.33 2.71 0.05
C GLY A 81 1.86 2.74 -0.35
N ARG A 82 1.05 3.53 0.36
CA ARG A 82 -0.37 3.73 0.00
C ARG A 82 -0.54 4.38 -1.37
N ARG A 83 0.27 5.39 -1.68
CA ARG A 83 0.29 6.01 -3.02
C ARG A 83 0.72 5.00 -4.08
N ALA A 84 1.76 4.22 -3.82
CA ALA A 84 2.25 3.18 -4.73
C ALA A 84 1.13 2.19 -5.09
N LEU A 85 0.43 1.68 -4.08
CA LEU A 85 -0.68 0.74 -4.25
C LEU A 85 -1.76 1.32 -5.16
N TRP A 86 -2.25 2.52 -4.86
CA TRP A 86 -3.31 3.13 -5.65
C TRP A 86 -2.84 3.53 -7.05
N SER A 87 -1.58 3.95 -7.23
CA SER A 87 -1.01 4.20 -8.56
C SER A 87 -0.95 2.93 -9.42
N VAL A 88 -0.47 1.82 -8.86
CA VAL A 88 -0.41 0.53 -9.56
C VAL A 88 -1.82 0.01 -9.89
N THR A 89 -2.75 0.14 -8.94
CA THR A 89 -4.15 -0.26 -9.12
C THR A 89 -4.79 0.52 -10.26
N SER A 90 -4.64 1.85 -10.28
CA SER A 90 -5.18 2.71 -11.34
C SER A 90 -4.55 2.41 -12.70
N ALA A 91 -3.23 2.20 -12.74
CA ALA A 91 -2.53 1.83 -13.97
C ALA A 91 -3.02 0.48 -14.51
N ALA A 92 -3.15 -0.53 -13.64
CA ALA A 92 -3.68 -1.83 -14.01
C ALA A 92 -5.13 -1.73 -14.50
N ALA A 93 -5.99 -0.94 -13.84
CA ALA A 93 -7.37 -0.73 -14.27
C ALA A 93 -7.43 -0.10 -15.67
N ALA A 94 -6.58 0.90 -15.96
CA ALA A 94 -6.48 1.49 -17.28
C ALA A 94 -6.07 0.48 -18.35
N VAL A 95 -5.09 -0.39 -18.06
CA VAL A 95 -4.67 -1.46 -18.98
C VAL A 95 -5.83 -2.42 -19.28
N HIS A 96 -6.56 -2.89 -18.26
CA HIS A 96 -7.71 -3.78 -18.48
C HIS A 96 -8.84 -3.10 -19.24
N LEU A 97 -9.07 -1.80 -19.02
CA LEU A 97 -10.05 -1.04 -19.79
C LEU A 97 -9.67 -0.96 -21.27
N ILE A 98 -8.39 -0.69 -21.58
CA ILE A 98 -7.88 -0.70 -22.96
C ILE A 98 -8.07 -2.09 -23.58
N GLN A 99 -7.72 -3.15 -22.86
CA GLN A 99 -7.92 -4.53 -23.33
C GLN A 99 -9.39 -4.84 -23.60
N LEU A 100 -10.30 -4.39 -22.74
CA LEU A 100 -11.74 -4.59 -22.94
C LEU A 100 -12.23 -3.95 -24.24
N MET A 101 -11.72 -2.76 -24.58
CA MET A 101 -12.02 -2.11 -25.87
C MET A 101 -11.42 -2.85 -27.06
N MET A 102 -10.22 -3.43 -26.91
CA MET A 102 -9.56 -4.20 -27.97
C MET A 102 -10.27 -5.55 -28.24
N TYR A 103 -10.78 -6.21 -27.21
CA TYR A 103 -11.41 -7.54 -27.28
C TYR A 103 -12.94 -7.51 -27.29
N ILE A 104 -13.56 -6.37 -27.65
CA ILE A 104 -15.03 -6.23 -27.63
C ILE A 104 -15.76 -7.23 -28.54
N ASN A 105 -15.08 -7.73 -29.57
CA ASN A 105 -15.62 -8.73 -30.50
C ASN A 105 -15.44 -10.18 -30.02
N ASP A 106 -14.67 -10.41 -28.96
CA ASP A 106 -14.46 -11.72 -28.36
C ASP A 106 -15.19 -11.79 -27.01
N LEU A 107 -16.42 -12.30 -27.05
CA LEU A 107 -17.30 -12.41 -25.88
C LEU A 107 -16.67 -13.27 -24.77
N SER A 108 -15.78 -14.20 -25.10
CA SER A 108 -15.11 -15.07 -24.13
C SER A 108 -14.06 -14.31 -23.30
N ALA A 109 -13.46 -13.25 -23.86
CA ALA A 109 -12.45 -12.43 -23.20
C ALA A 109 -13.05 -11.33 -22.31
N ILE A 110 -14.29 -10.91 -22.57
CA ILE A 110 -14.95 -9.82 -21.84
C ILE A 110 -15.14 -10.14 -20.35
N GLY A 111 -15.62 -11.34 -20.02
CA GLY A 111 -15.90 -11.74 -18.63
C GLY A 111 -14.67 -11.63 -17.71
N PRO A 112 -13.53 -12.27 -18.04
CA PRO A 112 -12.30 -12.16 -17.27
C PRO A 112 -11.77 -10.71 -17.15
N LEU A 113 -11.85 -9.90 -18.21
CA LEU A 113 -11.38 -8.51 -18.19
C LEU A 113 -12.23 -7.64 -17.27
N ILE A 114 -13.56 -7.79 -17.31
CA ILE A 114 -14.48 -7.11 -16.39
C ILE A 114 -14.17 -7.54 -14.94
N ALA A 115 -14.00 -8.85 -14.70
CA ALA A 115 -13.66 -9.35 -13.37
C ALA A 115 -12.36 -8.72 -12.85
N ALA A 116 -11.31 -8.67 -13.67
CA ALA A 116 -10.04 -8.06 -13.30
C ALA A 116 -10.16 -6.55 -13.00
N LEU A 117 -11.02 -5.83 -13.74
CA LEU A 117 -11.27 -4.40 -13.55
C LEU A 117 -11.90 -4.10 -12.18
N PHE A 118 -12.77 -4.97 -11.67
CA PHE A 118 -13.43 -4.81 -10.36
C PHE A 118 -12.65 -5.44 -9.21
N LEU A 119 -12.07 -6.62 -9.43
CA LEU A 119 -11.30 -7.34 -8.41
C LEU A 119 -9.99 -6.63 -8.08
N GLY A 120 -9.32 -5.99 -9.05
CA GLY A 120 -8.09 -5.24 -8.81
C GLY A 120 -8.24 -4.18 -7.71
N PRO A 121 -9.18 -3.22 -7.86
CA PRO A 121 -9.51 -2.24 -6.82
C PRO A 121 -9.97 -2.87 -5.51
N LEU A 122 -10.71 -3.98 -5.54
CA LEU A 122 -11.13 -4.68 -4.33
C LEU A 122 -9.92 -5.25 -3.57
N TYR A 123 -8.98 -5.89 -4.26
CA TYR A 123 -7.73 -6.38 -3.67
C TYR A 123 -6.87 -5.23 -3.15
N ALA A 124 -6.82 -4.11 -3.85
CA ALA A 124 -6.10 -2.92 -3.41
C ALA A 124 -6.72 -2.37 -2.11
N LEU A 125 -8.05 -2.30 -2.05
CA LEU A 125 -8.75 -1.86 -0.86
C LEU A 125 -8.51 -2.80 0.32
N LEU A 126 -8.55 -4.12 0.10
CA LEU A 126 -8.20 -5.11 1.13
C LEU A 126 -6.77 -4.94 1.63
N LEU A 127 -5.80 -4.74 0.72
CA LEU A 127 -4.40 -4.54 1.08
C LEU A 127 -4.17 -3.22 1.83
N ASP A 128 -4.84 -2.14 1.41
CA ASP A 128 -4.80 -0.84 2.07
C ASP A 128 -5.36 -0.94 3.50
N CYS A 129 -6.55 -1.53 3.65
CA CYS A 129 -7.22 -1.68 4.93
C CYS A 129 -6.48 -2.64 5.89
N THR A 130 -5.88 -3.72 5.40
CA THR A 130 -5.27 -4.74 6.28
C THR A 130 -3.78 -4.50 6.55
N VAL A 131 -3.02 -4.06 5.55
CA VAL A 131 -1.56 -3.96 5.64
C VAL A 131 -1.09 -2.51 5.77
N LEU A 132 -1.47 -1.63 4.85
CA LEU A 132 -0.87 -0.29 4.82
C LEU A 132 -1.41 0.61 5.93
N SER A 133 -2.73 0.56 6.18
CA SER A 133 -3.33 1.30 7.29
C SER A 133 -2.81 0.83 8.65
N SER A 134 -2.54 -0.47 8.80
CA SER A 134 -2.01 -1.03 10.05
C SER A 134 -0.55 -0.61 10.28
N VAL A 135 0.25 -0.51 9.23
CA VAL A 135 1.61 0.04 9.29
C VAL A 135 1.58 1.53 9.69
N GLU A 136 0.71 2.35 9.09
CA GLU A 136 0.58 3.77 9.45
C GLU A 136 0.13 3.92 10.91
N GLN A 137 -0.87 3.14 11.35
CA GLN A 137 -1.34 3.13 12.74
C GLN A 137 -0.23 2.69 13.70
N ALA A 138 0.60 1.72 13.34
CA ALA A 138 1.72 1.29 14.17
C ALA A 138 2.75 2.40 14.39
N VAL A 139 3.03 3.23 13.37
CA VAL A 139 3.91 4.40 13.50
C VAL A 139 3.28 5.44 14.44
N VAL A 140 1.99 5.74 14.27
CA VAL A 140 1.27 6.72 15.10
C VAL A 140 1.20 6.27 16.56
N GLN A 141 0.83 5.02 16.82
CA GLN A 141 0.79 4.45 18.17
C GLN A 141 2.16 4.48 18.83
N LYS A 142 3.22 4.19 18.06
CA LYS A 142 4.58 4.23 18.58
C LYS A 142 5.01 5.65 18.96
N ALA A 143 4.70 6.63 18.12
CA ALA A 143 4.95 8.03 18.46
C ALA A 143 4.20 8.48 19.72
N ALA A 144 2.91 8.13 19.83
CA ALA A 144 2.10 8.42 21.00
C ALA A 144 2.66 7.78 22.28
N SER A 145 3.14 6.53 22.20
CA SER A 145 3.76 5.83 23.35
C SER A 145 5.05 6.47 23.84
N LEU A 146 5.72 7.24 22.99
CA LEU A 146 6.95 7.96 23.31
C LEU A 146 6.69 9.41 23.73
N GLY A 147 5.43 9.83 23.85
CA GLY A 147 5.06 11.22 24.14
C GLY A 147 5.43 12.20 23.04
N VAL A 148 5.72 11.72 21.82
CA VAL A 148 6.03 12.58 20.68
C VAL A 148 4.71 13.08 20.11
N ALA A 149 4.43 14.37 20.35
CA ALA A 149 3.23 14.99 19.80
C ALA A 149 3.23 14.93 18.27
N ASP A 150 2.06 14.70 17.67
CA ASP A 150 1.88 14.67 16.21
C ASP A 150 2.43 15.94 15.54
N THR A 151 2.33 17.09 16.22
CA THR A 151 2.88 18.38 15.78
C THR A 151 4.40 18.35 15.58
N VAL A 152 5.14 17.58 16.38
CA VAL A 152 6.60 17.44 16.25
C VAL A 152 6.94 16.60 15.02
N ILE A 153 6.15 15.56 14.75
CA ILE A 153 6.30 14.70 13.56
C ILE A 153 5.97 15.50 12.31
N ASP A 154 4.88 16.28 12.33
CA ASP A 154 4.47 17.13 11.21
C ASP A 154 5.51 18.24 10.94
N THR A 155 6.10 18.79 11.99
CA THR A 155 7.18 19.79 11.86
C THR A 155 8.43 19.14 11.26
N ALA A 156 8.81 17.95 11.70
CA ALA A 156 9.93 17.20 11.13
C ALA A 156 9.65 16.81 9.66
N GLU A 157 8.43 16.41 9.33
CA GLU A 157 8.00 16.11 7.96
C GLU A 157 8.11 17.36 7.07
N ARG A 158 7.64 18.53 7.54
CA ARG A 158 7.75 19.80 6.80
C ARG A 158 9.19 20.24 6.61
N SER A 159 10.03 20.09 7.63
CA SER A 159 11.46 20.43 7.58
C SER A 159 12.24 19.49 6.65
N ALA A 160 11.80 18.24 6.49
CA ALA A 160 12.42 17.27 5.59
C ALA A 160 11.97 17.39 4.13
N ARG A 161 10.87 18.11 3.84
CA ARG A 161 10.46 18.36 2.45
C ARG A 161 11.45 19.34 1.81
N PRO A 162 12.04 19.02 0.64
CA PRO A 162 12.90 19.94 -0.06
C PRO A 162 12.12 21.24 -0.34
N ARG A 163 12.76 22.38 -0.06
CA ARG A 163 12.26 23.75 -0.30
C ARG A 163 12.13 24.02 -1.81
N SER A 164 11.35 23.23 -2.55
CA SER A 164 11.36 23.24 -4.01
C SER A 164 10.45 24.29 -4.65
N SER A 165 9.97 25.30 -3.92
CA SER A 165 8.94 26.21 -4.45
C SER A 165 9.08 27.68 -4.05
N ARG A 166 10.23 28.13 -3.51
CA ARG A 166 10.44 29.57 -3.27
C ARG A 166 11.22 30.30 -4.37
N THR A 167 11.70 29.60 -5.40
CA THR A 167 12.53 30.20 -6.47
C THR A 167 11.78 30.40 -7.79
N GLN A 168 10.51 29.99 -7.89
CA GLN A 168 9.75 30.08 -9.16
C GLN A 168 8.79 31.28 -9.25
N ALA A 169 8.87 32.24 -8.32
CA ALA A 169 8.03 33.44 -8.32
C ALA A 169 8.82 34.75 -8.54
N GLN A 170 9.96 34.68 -9.25
CA GLN A 170 10.78 35.87 -9.60
C GLN A 170 11.11 36.01 -11.09
N HIS A 171 10.44 35.27 -11.97
CA HIS A 171 10.54 35.46 -13.42
C HIS A 171 9.16 35.52 -14.07
#